data_AF-A0A804M135-F1
#
_entry.id   AF-A0A804M135-F1
#
_cell.length_a   1.000
_cell.length_b   1.000
_cell.length_c   1.000
_cell.angle_alpha   90.00
_cell.angle_beta   90.00
_cell.angle_gamma   90.00
#
_symmetry.space_group_name_H-M   'P 1'
#
loop_
_entity.id
_entity.type
_entity.pdbx_description
1 polymer ?
#
loop_
_entity_poly.entity_id
_entity_poly.type
_entity_poly.pdbx_seq_one_letter_code
_entity_poly.pdbx_strand_id
1 'polypeptide(L)'
;MGNCSSSSGFFSLPKRGSKLLKLNNGMVSVDDEGGTHEGIKTIPVQRACEFTTNSVLCVCIVTWNMNSKMSAEDVAKLVSSDRKFDLLVVGLQEAPKPDVSRVLQEALAGTHVLLGQKSMQSLRMLLFGSRSSEKYIREMKVDKHAVGGCGGIIGRKKGAVAMYINFSGIRMVFVSCHLAAHEHKVEKRNAEFQHISQSLFARYGAPTPYAQSADITVWLGDLNYRLQGISSTPARKMIEENRQSKLRGRDQLLQEAEKGQVFSGYCEGTLSFKPTYKYDVGGSVYDTSYKVYISLIQLNITCR
;
A
#
# COMPACT_ATOMS: atom_id res chain seq x y z
N MET A 1 -4.27 -17.90 -13.58
CA MET A 1 -4.87 -17.68 -12.25
C MET A 1 -3.75 -17.19 -11.35
N GLY A 2 -3.69 -15.89 -11.08
CA GLY A 2 -2.75 -15.34 -10.09
C GLY A 2 -3.44 -15.39 -8.73
N ASN A 3 -2.74 -15.80 -7.68
CA ASN A 3 -3.26 -15.69 -6.32
C ASN A 3 -3.44 -14.21 -5.98
N CYS A 4 -4.69 -13.73 -6.00
CA CYS A 4 -5.07 -12.49 -5.33
C CYS A 4 -4.79 -12.67 -3.84
N SER A 5 -3.74 -12.01 -3.37
CA SER A 5 -3.55 -11.84 -1.93
C SER A 5 -4.38 -10.62 -1.54
N SER A 6 -5.64 -10.82 -1.14
CA SER A 6 -6.43 -9.78 -0.51
C SER A 6 -6.05 -9.75 0.97
N SER A 7 -5.10 -8.90 1.37
CA SER A 7 -4.99 -8.56 2.79
C SER A 7 -5.82 -7.31 3.03
N SER A 8 -6.90 -7.46 3.79
CA SER A 8 -7.67 -6.33 4.26
C SER A 8 -7.06 -5.87 5.60
N GLY A 9 -6.34 -4.75 5.57
CA GLY A 9 -5.92 -4.02 6.77
C GLY A 9 -6.95 -2.95 7.08
N PHE A 10 -7.45 -2.91 8.32
CA PHE A 10 -8.51 -2.00 8.75
C PHE A 10 -7.96 -0.98 9.75
N PHE A 11 -8.31 0.28 9.54
CA PHE A 11 -8.08 1.37 10.48
C PHE A 11 -9.38 2.16 10.64
N SER A 12 -9.76 2.44 11.89
CA SER A 12 -10.97 3.18 12.27
C SER A 12 -10.60 4.45 13.01
N LEU A 13 -11.28 5.57 12.74
CA LEU A 13 -11.06 6.84 13.45
C LEU A 13 -12.37 7.38 14.08
N PRO A 14 -12.33 7.89 15.32
CA PRO A 14 -13.47 8.58 15.91
C PRO A 14 -13.64 10.00 15.34
N LYS A 15 -14.89 10.45 15.17
CA LYS A 15 -15.20 11.85 14.83
C LYS A 15 -14.92 12.76 16.03
N ARG A 16 -14.21 13.88 15.77
CA ARG A 16 -13.97 14.95 16.74
C ARG A 16 -15.29 15.52 17.26
N GLY A 17 -15.63 15.16 18.50
CA GLY A 17 -16.70 15.76 19.31
C GLY A 17 -16.43 15.74 20.82
N SER A 18 -15.31 15.17 21.27
CA SER A 18 -14.90 15.15 22.69
C SER A 18 -13.61 15.95 22.89
N LYS A 19 -13.56 16.66 24.02
CA LYS A 19 -12.67 17.78 24.34
C LYS A 19 -11.19 17.53 24.09
N LEU A 20 -10.55 18.55 23.50
CA LEU A 20 -9.11 18.73 23.32
C LEU A 20 -8.39 18.69 24.68
N LEU A 21 -7.55 17.68 24.92
CA LEU A 21 -6.54 17.77 25.99
C LEU A 21 -5.39 18.63 25.46
N LYS A 22 -5.24 19.83 26.04
CA LYS A 22 -4.06 20.69 25.86
C LYS A 22 -2.85 19.98 26.46
N LEU A 23 -1.79 19.81 25.68
CA LEU A 23 -0.45 19.56 26.20
C LEU A 23 0.39 20.82 25.92
N ASN A 24 0.97 21.35 27.01
CA ASN A 24 1.70 22.61 27.09
C ASN A 24 2.99 22.60 26.26
N ASN A 25 3.34 23.79 25.76
CA ASN A 25 4.64 24.12 25.19
C ASN A 25 5.80 23.82 26.16
N GLY A 26 6.84 23.19 25.61
CA GLY A 26 8.18 23.15 26.20
C GLY A 26 9.20 22.99 25.07
N MET A 27 9.94 24.05 24.79
CA MET A 27 11.06 24.07 23.84
C MET A 27 12.25 23.41 24.53
N VAL A 28 12.78 22.32 23.98
CA VAL A 28 14.01 21.68 24.44
C VAL A 28 14.94 21.46 23.25
N SER A 29 16.19 21.86 23.48
CA SER A 29 17.33 21.93 22.58
C SER A 29 17.76 20.59 21.99
N VAL A 30 18.40 20.70 20.83
CA VAL A 30 19.04 19.64 20.05
C VAL A 30 20.25 19.12 20.81
N ASP A 31 20.22 17.85 21.19
CA ASP A 31 21.42 17.04 21.44
C ASP A 31 21.29 15.74 20.63
N ASP A 32 22.32 15.51 19.82
CA ASP A 32 22.54 14.36 18.95
C ASP A 32 23.01 13.17 19.80
N GLU A 33 22.08 12.30 20.21
CA GLU A 33 22.40 10.99 20.76
C GLU A 33 21.54 9.91 20.10
N GLY A 34 22.16 9.15 19.17
CA GLY A 34 21.98 7.71 19.01
C GLY A 34 20.56 7.14 19.07
N GLY A 35 19.57 7.82 18.49
CA GLY A 35 18.19 7.35 18.49
C GLY A 35 18.05 6.04 17.73
N THR A 36 17.84 4.93 18.42
CA THR A 36 17.45 3.67 17.79
C THR A 36 16.15 3.92 17.04
N HIS A 37 16.21 3.94 15.71
CA HIS A 37 15.01 4.09 14.90
C HIS A 37 14.07 2.91 15.18
N GLU A 38 12.92 3.21 15.77
CA GLU A 38 11.83 2.25 15.87
C GLU A 38 11.31 2.04 14.44
N GLY A 39 11.67 0.92 13.81
CA GLY A 39 11.28 0.60 12.43
C GLY A 39 9.77 0.54 12.23
N ILE A 40 9.28 -0.16 11.20
CA ILE A 40 7.83 -0.28 10.99
C ILE A 40 7.18 -0.99 12.19
N LYS A 41 6.33 -0.27 12.95
CA LYS A 41 5.65 -0.82 14.12
C LYS A 41 4.61 -1.85 13.67
N THR A 42 4.59 -3.02 14.31
CA THR A 42 3.56 -4.02 13.99
C THR A 42 2.33 -3.83 14.85
N ILE A 43 1.16 -3.73 14.22
CA ILE A 43 -0.11 -3.62 14.92
C ILE A 43 -0.94 -4.91 14.76
N PRO A 44 -1.67 -5.36 15.81
CA PRO A 44 -2.54 -6.53 15.70
C PRO A 44 -3.66 -6.32 14.67
N VAL A 45 -3.92 -7.34 13.85
CA VAL A 45 -5.07 -7.34 12.93
C VAL A 45 -6.32 -7.71 13.70
N GLN A 46 -7.29 -6.79 13.78
CA GLN A 46 -8.62 -7.09 14.29
C GLN A 46 -9.51 -7.66 13.18
N ARG A 47 -10.04 -8.88 13.40
CA ARG A 47 -10.86 -9.59 12.39
C ARG A 47 -12.30 -9.07 12.30
N ALA A 48 -12.82 -8.49 13.38
CA ALA A 48 -14.17 -7.95 13.44
C ALA A 48 -14.09 -6.44 13.69
N CYS A 49 -14.87 -5.67 12.94
CA CYS A 49 -15.12 -4.26 13.23
C CYS A 49 -16.14 -4.14 14.37
N GLU A 50 -15.88 -4.78 15.52
CA GLU A 50 -16.71 -4.66 16.72
C GLU A 50 -16.30 -3.39 17.47
N PHE A 51 -16.74 -2.24 16.96
CA PHE A 51 -16.51 -0.95 17.59
C PHE A 51 -17.80 -0.49 18.28
N THR A 52 -17.70 -0.19 19.58
CA THR A 52 -18.82 0.08 20.48
C THR A 52 -19.35 1.52 20.43
N THR A 53 -19.08 2.33 19.39
CA THR A 53 -19.59 3.72 19.31
C THR A 53 -19.87 4.25 17.89
N ASN A 54 -20.71 5.29 17.80
CA ASN A 54 -21.23 5.96 16.59
C ASN A 54 -20.23 6.19 15.44
N SER A 55 -20.56 5.62 14.28
CA SER A 55 -20.11 5.92 12.90
C SER A 55 -18.60 6.10 12.68
N VAL A 56 -17.92 4.97 12.50
CA VAL A 56 -16.54 4.84 12.03
C VAL A 56 -16.48 4.89 10.50
N LEU A 57 -15.56 5.68 9.94
CA LEU A 57 -15.20 5.59 8.51
C LEU A 57 -14.44 4.28 8.26
N CYS A 58 -14.98 3.42 7.39
CA CYS A 58 -14.37 2.15 7.02
C CYS A 58 -13.73 2.25 5.62
N VAL A 59 -12.40 2.09 5.54
CA VAL A 59 -11.65 2.12 4.28
C VAL A 59 -11.12 0.72 3.97
N CYS A 60 -11.52 0.17 2.82
CA CYS A 60 -10.95 -1.04 2.26
C CYS A 60 -9.80 -0.67 1.31
N ILE A 61 -8.66 -1.34 1.44
CA ILE A 61 -7.49 -1.09 0.60
C ILE A 61 -7.09 -2.40 -0.05
N VAL A 62 -6.93 -2.34 -1.37
CA VAL A 62 -6.56 -3.46 -2.22
C VAL A 62 -5.34 -3.06 -3.02
N THR A 63 -4.35 -3.95 -3.08
CA THR A 63 -3.29 -3.82 -4.07
C THR A 63 -3.00 -5.12 -4.79
N TRP A 64 -2.69 -5.02 -6.09
CA TRP A 64 -2.47 -6.17 -6.95
C TRP A 64 -1.51 -5.88 -8.10
N ASN A 65 -0.38 -6.59 -8.12
CA ASN A 65 0.43 -6.72 -9.33
C ASN A 65 -0.20 -7.78 -10.25
N MET A 66 -0.78 -7.32 -11.36
CA MET A 66 -1.59 -8.15 -12.27
C MET A 66 -0.76 -8.95 -13.28
N ASN A 67 0.57 -8.71 -13.37
CA ASN A 67 1.44 -9.33 -14.37
C ASN A 67 0.87 -9.27 -15.80
N SER A 68 0.22 -8.14 -16.13
CA SER A 68 -0.46 -7.90 -17.42
C SER A 68 -1.54 -8.92 -17.80
N LYS A 69 -2.10 -9.63 -16.83
CA LYS A 69 -3.18 -10.60 -17.03
C LYS A 69 -4.36 -10.26 -16.12
N MET A 70 -5.57 -10.42 -16.63
CA MET A 70 -6.79 -10.29 -15.85
C MET A 70 -7.88 -11.19 -16.42
N SER A 71 -8.79 -11.63 -15.56
CA SER A 71 -10.13 -12.06 -15.95
C SER A 71 -11.16 -11.18 -15.22
N ALA A 72 -12.34 -10.99 -15.83
CA ALA A 72 -13.40 -10.24 -15.18
C ALA A 72 -13.85 -10.88 -13.86
N GLU A 73 -13.84 -12.22 -13.81
CA GLU A 73 -14.14 -13.00 -12.61
C GLU A 73 -13.14 -12.75 -11.48
N ASP A 74 -11.84 -12.71 -11.76
CA ASP A 74 -10.82 -12.45 -10.73
C ASP A 74 -10.97 -11.03 -10.15
N VAL A 75 -11.26 -10.05 -11.01
CA VAL A 75 -11.51 -8.66 -10.59
C VAL A 75 -12.80 -8.56 -9.76
N ALA A 76 -13.87 -9.25 -10.16
CA ALA A 76 -15.12 -9.29 -9.42
C ALA A 76 -14.93 -9.95 -8.05
N LYS A 77 -14.24 -11.10 -7.99
CA LYS A 77 -13.92 -11.82 -6.75
C LYS A 77 -13.09 -10.97 -5.77
N LEU A 78 -12.20 -10.12 -6.30
CA LEU A 78 -11.36 -9.24 -5.50
C LEU A 78 -12.18 -8.20 -4.70
N VAL A 79 -13.29 -7.73 -5.28
CA VAL A 79 -14.13 -6.68 -4.71
C VAL A 79 -15.47 -7.20 -4.18
N SER A 80 -15.83 -8.45 -4.47
CA SER A 80 -16.96 -9.14 -3.85
C SER A 80 -16.62 -9.42 -2.39
N SER A 81 -17.11 -8.57 -1.50
CA SER A 81 -16.98 -8.77 -0.06
C SER A 81 -18.33 -8.61 0.59
N ASP A 82 -18.65 -9.54 1.49
CA ASP A 82 -19.81 -9.40 2.39
C ASP A 82 -19.61 -8.26 3.41
N ARG A 83 -18.39 -7.74 3.51
CA ARG A 83 -18.04 -6.67 4.46
C ARG A 83 -18.39 -5.31 3.87
N LYS A 84 -19.13 -4.52 4.65
CA LYS A 84 -19.45 -3.13 4.32
C LYS A 84 -18.25 -2.22 4.59
N PHE A 85 -17.89 -1.40 3.61
CA PHE A 85 -16.91 -0.32 3.72
C PHE A 85 -17.48 0.94 3.06
N ASP A 86 -16.98 2.11 3.47
CA ASP A 86 -17.41 3.41 2.95
C ASP A 86 -16.58 3.83 1.73
N LEU A 87 -15.29 3.53 1.77
CA LEU A 87 -14.31 3.82 0.73
C LEU A 87 -13.55 2.54 0.36
N LEU A 88 -13.24 2.41 -0.93
CA LEU A 88 -12.40 1.35 -1.46
C LEU A 88 -11.29 1.94 -2.33
N VAL A 89 -10.05 1.71 -1.93
CA VAL A 89 -8.84 2.13 -2.64
C VAL A 89 -8.23 0.92 -3.33
N VAL A 90 -8.08 0.99 -4.65
CA VAL A 90 -7.51 -0.10 -5.47
C VAL A 90 -6.24 0.37 -6.15
N GLY A 91 -5.08 -0.12 -5.71
CA GLY A 91 -3.77 0.14 -6.32
C GLY A 91 -3.29 -1.03 -7.17
N LEU A 92 -3.15 -0.84 -8.49
CA LEU A 92 -2.80 -1.91 -9.44
C LEU A 92 -1.43 -1.66 -10.05
N GLN A 93 -0.59 -2.69 -10.10
CA GLN A 93 0.70 -2.68 -10.81
C GLN A 93 0.66 -3.66 -11.99
N GLU A 94 1.41 -3.35 -13.04
CA GLU A 94 1.41 -4.15 -14.27
C GLU A 94 0.01 -4.41 -14.84
N ALA A 95 -0.93 -3.49 -14.59
CA ALA A 95 -2.30 -3.60 -15.08
C ALA A 95 -2.32 -3.74 -16.61
N PRO A 96 -3.14 -4.65 -17.15
CA PRO A 96 -3.22 -4.86 -18.59
C PRO A 96 -3.82 -3.64 -19.31
N LYS A 97 -3.70 -3.65 -20.64
CA LYS A 97 -4.31 -2.64 -21.53
C LYS A 97 -5.85 -2.63 -21.45
N PRO A 98 -6.58 -3.78 -21.51
CA PRO A 98 -8.03 -3.78 -21.34
C PRO A 98 -8.45 -3.05 -20.07
N ASP A 99 -9.63 -2.46 -20.12
CA ASP A 99 -10.02 -1.46 -19.13
C ASP A 99 -10.46 -2.09 -17.80
N VAL A 100 -9.48 -2.30 -16.92
CA VAL A 100 -9.70 -2.74 -15.53
C VAL A 100 -10.66 -1.79 -14.79
N SER A 101 -10.66 -0.50 -15.13
CA SER A 101 -11.53 0.50 -14.49
C SER A 101 -12.99 0.20 -14.78
N ARG A 102 -13.33 -0.15 -16.03
CA ARG A 102 -14.68 -0.53 -16.43
C ARG A 102 -15.16 -1.78 -15.68
N VAL A 103 -14.32 -2.82 -15.64
CA VAL A 103 -14.67 -4.08 -14.96
C VAL A 103 -14.91 -3.87 -13.46
N LEU A 104 -14.07 -3.06 -12.80
CA LEU A 104 -14.25 -2.72 -11.39
C LEU A 104 -15.54 -1.92 -11.15
N GLN A 105 -15.84 -0.95 -12.02
CA GLN A 105 -17.08 -0.18 -11.94
C GLN A 105 -18.33 -1.06 -12.12
N GLU A 106 -18.31 -2.00 -13.06
CA GLU A 106 -19.39 -2.97 -13.27
C GLU A 106 -19.57 -3.88 -12.05
N ALA A 107 -18.48 -4.42 -11.50
CA ALA A 107 -18.52 -5.28 -10.31
C ALA A 107 -19.03 -4.54 -9.06
N LEU A 108 -18.79 -3.23 -8.97
CA LEU A 108 -19.15 -2.40 -7.82
C LEU A 108 -20.45 -1.62 -7.99
N ALA A 109 -21.07 -1.64 -9.18
CA ALA A 109 -22.21 -0.78 -9.52
C ALA A 109 -23.37 -0.90 -8.51
N GLY A 110 -23.58 -2.05 -7.89
CA GLY A 110 -24.63 -2.23 -6.87
C GLY A 110 -24.40 -1.42 -5.58
N THR A 111 -23.15 -1.13 -5.22
CA THR A 111 -22.79 -0.64 -3.87
C THR A 111 -22.00 0.67 -3.87
N HIS A 112 -21.11 0.87 -4.85
CA HIS A 112 -20.15 1.97 -4.88
C HIS A 112 -20.12 2.66 -6.25
N VAL A 113 -19.61 3.89 -6.27
CA VAL A 113 -19.33 4.70 -7.45
C VAL A 113 -17.85 5.08 -7.49
N LEU A 114 -17.30 5.29 -8.68
CA LEU A 114 -15.92 5.73 -8.86
C LEU A 114 -15.81 7.22 -8.51
N LEU A 115 -15.08 7.54 -7.44
CA LEU A 115 -14.86 8.92 -6.99
C LEU A 115 -13.65 9.55 -7.68
N GLY A 116 -12.60 8.77 -7.95
CA GLY A 116 -11.38 9.27 -8.56
C GLY A 116 -10.50 8.16 -9.12
N GLN A 117 -9.72 8.48 -10.16
CA GLN A 117 -8.74 7.56 -10.74
C GLN A 117 -7.48 8.30 -11.20
N LYS A 118 -6.33 7.63 -11.10
CA LYS A 118 -5.06 8.11 -11.63
C LYS A 118 -4.20 6.97 -12.14
N SER A 119 -3.53 7.20 -13.27
CA SER A 119 -2.70 6.20 -13.92
C SER A 119 -1.35 6.76 -14.39
N MET A 120 -0.34 5.91 -14.34
CA MET A 120 0.97 6.10 -14.95
C MET A 120 1.39 4.78 -15.63
N GLN A 121 1.19 4.69 -16.94
CA GLN A 121 1.35 3.45 -17.70
C GLN A 121 0.52 2.31 -17.08
N SER A 122 1.16 1.22 -16.65
CA SER A 122 0.51 0.06 -16.04
C SER A 122 0.32 0.16 -14.52
N LEU A 123 0.74 1.28 -13.91
CA LEU A 123 0.44 1.61 -12.52
C LEU A 123 -0.86 2.41 -12.47
N ARG A 124 -1.87 1.93 -11.73
CA ARG A 124 -3.19 2.57 -11.60
C ARG A 124 -3.60 2.66 -10.13
N MET A 125 -4.37 3.69 -9.81
CA MET A 125 -5.07 3.82 -8.54
C MET A 125 -6.51 4.27 -8.82
N LEU A 126 -7.46 3.61 -8.19
CA LEU A 126 -8.89 3.92 -8.24
C LEU A 126 -9.40 4.08 -6.81
N LEU A 127 -10.23 5.09 -6.60
CA LEU A 127 -10.95 5.33 -5.35
C LEU A 127 -12.44 5.22 -5.63
N PHE A 128 -13.08 4.28 -4.96
CA PHE A 128 -14.53 4.09 -4.95
C PHE A 128 -15.10 4.52 -3.61
N GLY A 129 -16.35 4.96 -3.60
CA GLY A 129 -17.08 5.26 -2.39
C GLY A 129 -18.54 4.85 -2.50
N SER A 130 -19.22 4.66 -1.37
CA SER A 130 -20.64 4.30 -1.37
C SER A 130 -21.45 5.34 -2.16
N ARG A 131 -22.58 4.96 -2.76
CA ARG A 131 -23.35 5.83 -3.69
C ARG A 131 -23.69 7.24 -3.18
N SER A 132 -23.69 7.47 -1.86
CA SER A 132 -23.95 8.79 -1.26
C SER A 132 -22.71 9.49 -0.72
N SER A 133 -21.51 8.93 -0.93
CA SER A 133 -20.28 9.38 -0.29
C SER A 133 -19.67 10.63 -0.93
N GLU A 134 -20.04 10.95 -2.18
CA GLU A 134 -19.54 12.12 -2.90
C GLU A 134 -19.76 13.42 -2.12
N LYS A 135 -20.90 13.57 -1.44
CA LYS A 135 -21.22 14.75 -0.61
C LYS A 135 -20.29 14.96 0.58
N TYR A 136 -19.53 13.94 0.97
CA TYR A 136 -18.56 14.01 2.05
C TYR A 136 -17.16 14.41 1.57
N ILE A 137 -16.92 14.44 0.26
CA ILE A 137 -15.63 14.84 -0.32
C ILE A 137 -15.56 16.37 -0.30
N ARG A 138 -14.70 16.91 0.57
CA ARG A 138 -14.41 18.35 0.64
C ARG A 138 -13.34 18.77 -0.36
N GLU A 139 -12.40 17.86 -0.62
CA GLU A 139 -11.31 18.10 -1.56
C GLU A 139 -10.75 16.75 -2.03
N MET A 140 -10.31 16.70 -3.29
CA MET A 140 -9.55 15.58 -3.83
C MET A 140 -8.47 16.08 -4.78
N LYS A 141 -7.25 15.57 -4.65
CA LYS A 141 -6.13 15.85 -5.55
C LYS A 141 -5.46 14.55 -5.95
N VAL A 142 -4.96 14.49 -7.18
CA VAL A 142 -4.27 13.31 -7.71
C VAL A 142 -2.89 13.69 -8.23
N ASP A 143 -1.90 12.84 -8.01
CA ASP A 143 -0.55 13.06 -8.52
C ASP A 143 0.12 11.77 -9.00
N LYS A 144 1.24 11.92 -9.70
CA LYS A 144 2.06 10.79 -10.13
C LYS A 144 3.52 11.21 -10.19
N HIS A 145 4.41 10.29 -9.88
CA HIS A 145 5.85 10.50 -9.99
C HIS A 145 6.52 9.29 -10.61
N ALA A 146 7.32 9.51 -11.64
CA ALA A 146 8.08 8.44 -12.30
C ALA A 146 9.47 8.32 -11.68
N VAL A 147 9.96 7.10 -11.51
CA VAL A 147 11.33 6.83 -11.06
C VAL A 147 11.99 5.74 -11.93
N GLY A 148 13.31 5.72 -11.97
CA GLY A 148 14.10 4.72 -12.70
C GLY A 148 14.45 5.11 -14.15
N GLY A 149 15.71 5.48 -14.36
CA GLY A 149 16.40 5.60 -15.66
C GLY A 149 16.45 7.01 -16.26
N CYS A 150 17.64 7.43 -16.70
CA CYS A 150 17.85 8.65 -17.49
C CYS A 150 17.02 8.59 -18.78
N GLY A 151 16.05 9.49 -18.94
CA GLY A 151 15.45 9.75 -20.26
C GLY A 151 14.42 8.74 -20.79
N GLY A 152 13.73 7.95 -19.96
CA GLY A 152 12.41 7.40 -20.31
C GLY A 152 12.27 6.46 -21.53
N ILE A 153 13.34 5.92 -22.11
CA ILE A 153 13.26 5.22 -23.41
C ILE A 153 13.14 3.68 -23.33
N ILE A 154 13.43 2.97 -22.24
CA ILE A 154 13.34 1.49 -22.25
C ILE A 154 12.79 0.90 -20.94
N GLY A 155 11.55 0.38 -20.97
CA GLY A 155 10.92 -0.44 -19.91
C GLY A 155 9.58 0.08 -19.36
N ARG A 156 8.85 -0.79 -18.64
CA ARG A 156 7.65 -0.40 -17.86
C ARG A 156 8.09 0.57 -16.76
N LYS A 157 7.52 1.79 -16.72
CA LYS A 157 7.91 2.83 -15.75
C LYS A 157 7.62 2.37 -14.32
N LYS A 158 8.64 2.54 -13.47
CA LYS A 158 8.53 2.45 -12.02
C LYS A 158 8.10 3.82 -11.46
N GLY A 159 7.62 3.83 -10.23
CA GLY A 159 7.25 5.07 -9.53
C GLY A 159 5.95 4.94 -8.77
N ALA A 160 5.21 6.03 -8.66
CA ALA A 160 4.00 6.12 -7.85
C ALA A 160 2.87 6.88 -8.54
N VAL A 161 1.65 6.52 -8.18
CA VAL A 161 0.45 7.35 -8.33
C VAL A 161 -0.10 7.60 -6.92
N ALA A 162 -0.62 8.79 -6.68
CA ALA A 162 -1.11 9.18 -5.37
C ALA A 162 -2.44 9.91 -5.45
N MET A 163 -3.24 9.79 -4.40
CA MET A 163 -4.47 10.54 -4.18
C MET A 163 -4.49 11.12 -2.78
N TYR A 164 -4.75 12.42 -2.69
CA TYR A 164 -5.17 13.07 -1.48
C TYR A 164 -6.69 13.23 -1.50
N ILE A 165 -7.34 12.97 -0.38
CA ILE A 165 -8.76 13.21 -0.18
C ILE A 165 -9.02 13.79 1.21
N ASN A 166 -9.84 14.83 1.28
CA ASN A 166 -10.45 15.31 2.52
C ASN A 166 -11.90 14.80 2.58
N PHE A 167 -12.12 13.73 3.34
CA PHE A 167 -13.41 13.07 3.47
C PHE A 167 -14.03 13.37 4.84
N SER A 168 -15.10 14.14 4.89
CA SER A 168 -15.74 14.60 6.13
C SER A 168 -14.79 15.27 7.13
N GLY A 169 -13.71 15.91 6.66
CA GLY A 169 -12.69 16.53 7.51
C GLY A 169 -11.49 15.65 7.84
N ILE A 170 -11.50 14.37 7.46
CA ILE A 170 -10.36 13.45 7.61
C ILE A 170 -9.52 13.54 6.33
N ARG A 171 -8.28 14.00 6.47
CA ARG A 171 -7.33 14.17 5.36
C ARG A 171 -6.52 12.90 5.19
N MET A 172 -6.72 12.20 4.08
CA MET A 172 -6.08 10.93 3.78
C MET A 172 -5.24 11.05 2.51
N VAL A 173 -4.05 10.46 2.53
CA VAL A 173 -3.18 10.31 1.37
C VAL A 173 -2.99 8.82 1.10
N PHE A 174 -3.23 8.40 -0.14
CA PHE A 174 -2.97 7.06 -0.62
C PHE A 174 -1.86 7.12 -1.68
N VAL A 175 -0.84 6.28 -1.57
CA VAL A 175 0.29 6.20 -2.49
C VAL A 175 0.48 4.77 -2.97
N SER A 176 0.15 4.49 -4.24
CA SER A 176 0.38 3.19 -4.88
C SER A 176 1.66 3.27 -5.68
N CYS A 177 2.61 2.40 -5.38
CA CYS A 177 3.91 2.41 -6.04
C CYS A 177 4.31 1.05 -6.63
N HIS A 178 5.27 1.12 -7.54
CA HIS A 178 5.93 -0.02 -8.15
C HIS A 178 7.42 0.31 -8.24
N LEU A 179 8.22 -0.20 -7.31
CA LEU A 179 9.64 0.14 -7.16
C LEU A 179 10.56 -0.83 -7.93
N ALA A 180 11.86 -0.54 -7.94
CA ALA A 180 12.90 -1.30 -8.62
C ALA A 180 12.85 -2.80 -8.26
N ALA A 181 12.76 -3.63 -9.29
CA ALA A 181 12.78 -5.08 -9.17
C ALA A 181 14.20 -5.63 -8.93
N HIS A 182 14.27 -6.89 -8.54
CA HIS A 182 15.47 -7.70 -8.21
C HIS A 182 16.01 -7.49 -6.80
N GLU A 183 16.44 -8.60 -6.19
CA GLU A 183 16.88 -8.68 -4.80
C GLU A 183 18.00 -7.68 -4.46
N HIS A 184 19.02 -7.57 -5.31
CA HIS A 184 20.21 -6.72 -5.09
C HIS A 184 19.96 -5.21 -5.20
N LYS A 185 18.75 -4.75 -5.53
CA LYS A 185 18.45 -3.32 -5.75
C LYS A 185 17.84 -2.61 -4.53
N VAL A 186 18.26 -2.98 -3.32
CA VAL A 186 17.73 -2.43 -2.05
C VAL A 186 17.94 -0.92 -1.99
N GLU A 187 19.18 -0.44 -2.12
CA GLU A 187 19.51 1.00 -2.06
C GLU A 187 18.74 1.81 -3.10
N LYS A 188 18.55 1.24 -4.31
CA LYS A 188 17.74 1.87 -5.34
C LYS A 188 16.27 1.99 -4.92
N ARG A 189 15.68 0.97 -4.30
CA ARG A 189 14.31 1.06 -3.77
C ARG A 189 14.19 2.11 -2.68
N ASN A 190 15.17 2.20 -1.77
CA ASN A 190 15.21 3.23 -0.73
C ASN A 190 15.26 4.64 -1.36
N ALA A 191 16.15 4.85 -2.33
CA ALA A 191 16.26 6.12 -3.04
C ALA A 191 14.98 6.49 -3.82
N GLU A 192 14.37 5.50 -4.48
CA GLU A 192 13.08 5.69 -5.16
C GLU A 192 11.96 6.06 -4.18
N PHE A 193 11.89 5.42 -3.01
CA PHE A 193 10.95 5.76 -1.95
C PHE A 193 11.13 7.21 -1.48
N GLN A 194 12.36 7.60 -1.13
CA GLN A 194 12.67 8.96 -0.65
C GLN A 194 12.31 10.02 -1.70
N HIS A 195 12.70 9.78 -2.96
CA HIS A 195 12.39 10.69 -4.06
C HIS A 195 10.88 10.83 -4.31
N ILE A 196 10.12 9.73 -4.25
CA ILE A 196 8.66 9.76 -4.36
C ILE A 196 8.04 10.54 -3.20
N SER A 197 8.48 10.29 -1.97
CA SER A 197 7.93 10.93 -0.76
C SER A 197 8.10 12.46 -0.78
N GLN A 198 9.24 12.94 -1.30
CA GLN A 198 9.54 14.37 -1.41
C GLN A 198 8.87 15.04 -2.63
N SER A 199 8.64 14.30 -3.71
CA SER A 199 8.17 14.87 -4.98
C SER A 199 6.65 14.90 -5.12
N LEU A 200 5.93 13.95 -4.50
CA LEU A 200 4.48 13.89 -4.59
C LEU A 200 3.86 15.16 -4.00
N PHE A 201 2.96 15.76 -4.77
CA PHE A 201 2.26 17.00 -4.46
C PHE A 201 3.14 18.26 -4.33
N ALA A 202 4.43 18.21 -4.70
CA ALA A 202 5.33 19.37 -4.64
C ALA A 202 4.88 20.54 -5.52
N ARG A 203 4.17 20.27 -6.63
CA ARG A 203 3.61 21.31 -7.51
C ARG A 203 2.56 22.21 -6.85
N TYR A 204 2.09 21.86 -5.65
CA TYR A 204 1.09 22.63 -4.91
C TYR A 204 1.70 23.57 -3.88
N GLY A 205 3.03 23.70 -3.87
CA GLY A 205 3.76 24.57 -2.95
C GLY A 205 4.73 23.78 -2.08
N ALA A 206 5.72 24.51 -1.56
CA ALA A 206 6.66 24.03 -0.56
C ALA A 206 6.34 24.70 0.79
N PRO A 207 6.29 23.96 1.91
CA PRO A 207 6.37 22.49 2.02
C PRO A 207 5.20 21.75 1.36
N THR A 208 5.36 20.46 1.01
CA THR A 208 4.33 19.62 0.32
C THR A 208 3.02 19.56 1.12
N PRO A 209 2.00 20.40 0.81
CA PRO A 209 0.96 20.71 1.78
C PRO A 209 0.03 19.52 2.05
N TYR A 210 -0.18 18.66 1.04
CA TYR A 210 -1.06 17.50 1.15
C TYR A 210 -0.43 16.33 1.89
N ALA A 211 0.86 16.04 1.64
CA ALA A 211 1.55 14.94 2.30
C ALA A 211 1.84 15.25 3.78
N GLN A 212 2.22 16.50 4.09
CA GLN A 212 2.58 16.88 5.45
C GLN A 212 1.38 17.11 6.37
N SER A 213 0.25 17.56 5.81
CA SER A 213 -0.95 17.85 6.59
C SER A 213 -1.93 16.68 6.67
N ALA A 214 -1.64 15.52 6.07
CA ALA A 214 -2.51 14.37 6.12
C ALA A 214 -2.66 13.82 7.55
N ASP A 215 -3.89 13.49 7.94
CA ASP A 215 -4.18 12.79 9.19
C ASP A 215 -3.86 11.29 9.07
N ILE A 216 -3.99 10.74 7.85
CA ILE A 216 -3.63 9.37 7.50
C ILE A 216 -2.84 9.39 6.20
N THR A 217 -1.69 8.72 6.17
CA THR A 217 -0.99 8.41 4.92
C THR A 217 -0.83 6.92 4.78
N VAL A 218 -1.33 6.34 3.69
CA VAL A 218 -1.19 4.92 3.35
C VAL A 218 -0.30 4.78 2.12
N TRP A 219 0.80 4.07 2.28
CA TRP A 219 1.55 3.53 1.15
C TRP A 219 1.10 2.11 0.88
N LEU A 220 0.95 1.76 -0.40
CA LEU A 220 0.57 0.46 -0.91
C LEU A 220 1.30 0.16 -2.23
N GLY A 221 1.26 -1.11 -2.66
CA GLY A 221 1.75 -1.51 -3.98
C GLY A 221 2.86 -2.55 -3.96
N ASP A 222 3.56 -2.67 -5.08
CA ASP A 222 4.67 -3.60 -5.26
C ASP A 222 5.99 -2.89 -4.93
N LEU A 223 6.32 -2.88 -3.64
CA LEU A 223 7.56 -2.29 -3.13
C LEU A 223 8.80 -3.08 -3.56
N ASN A 224 8.64 -4.32 -4.02
CA ASN A 224 9.73 -5.18 -4.50
C ASN A 224 10.87 -5.52 -3.52
N TYR A 225 10.73 -5.26 -2.22
CA TYR A 225 11.64 -5.81 -1.20
C TYR A 225 11.53 -7.33 -1.13
N ARG A 226 12.66 -7.99 -0.87
CA ARG A 226 12.82 -9.45 -0.95
C ARG A 226 13.35 -9.99 0.37
N LEU A 227 13.40 -11.33 0.48
CA LEU A 227 14.16 -11.97 1.54
C LEU A 227 15.65 -11.92 1.22
N GLN A 228 16.47 -11.47 2.17
CA GLN A 228 17.92 -11.43 2.07
C GLN A 228 18.56 -12.69 2.65
N GLY A 229 19.60 -13.19 1.98
CA GLY A 229 20.48 -14.23 2.54
C GLY A 229 19.81 -15.60 2.73
N ILE A 230 18.70 -15.87 2.04
CA ILE A 230 18.07 -17.18 1.97
C ILE A 230 17.81 -17.55 0.51
N SER A 231 18.23 -18.75 0.12
CA SER A 231 17.84 -19.28 -1.18
C SER A 231 16.36 -19.69 -1.18
N SER A 232 15.82 -19.89 -2.36
CA SER A 232 14.41 -20.20 -2.57
C SER A 232 13.92 -21.46 -1.90
N THR A 233 14.64 -22.58 -2.05
CA THR A 233 14.21 -23.89 -1.55
C THR A 233 14.04 -23.91 -0.02
N PRO A 234 14.99 -23.42 0.79
CA PRO A 234 14.80 -23.31 2.23
C PRO A 234 13.66 -22.36 2.61
N ALA A 235 13.52 -21.23 1.92
CA ALA A 235 12.44 -20.29 2.21
C ALA A 235 11.06 -20.90 1.90
N ARG A 236 10.92 -21.64 0.79
CA ARG A 236 9.70 -22.39 0.45
C ARG A 236 9.32 -23.40 1.51
N LYS A 237 10.30 -24.23 1.91
CA LYS A 237 10.08 -25.24 2.94
C LYS A 237 9.54 -24.61 4.22
N MET A 238 10.09 -23.47 4.65
CA MET A 238 9.57 -22.75 5.82
C MET A 238 8.14 -22.25 5.63
N ILE A 239 7.76 -21.81 4.42
CA ILE A 239 6.40 -21.35 4.13
C ILE A 239 5.41 -22.52 4.10
N GLU A 240 5.80 -23.64 3.48
CA GLU A 240 5.00 -24.87 3.41
C GLU A 240 4.76 -25.45 4.82
N GLU A 241 5.75 -25.36 5.69
CA GLU A 241 5.68 -25.75 7.11
C GLU A 241 4.95 -24.72 8.01
N ASN A 242 4.36 -23.65 7.46
CA ASN A 242 3.74 -22.54 8.22
C ASN A 242 4.70 -21.84 9.21
N ARG A 243 6.01 -21.86 8.92
CA ARG A 243 7.08 -21.24 9.71
C ARG A 243 7.57 -19.92 9.09
N GLN A 244 6.74 -19.25 8.28
CA GLN A 244 7.11 -17.98 7.64
C GLN A 244 7.47 -16.86 8.63
N SER A 245 7.04 -16.94 9.89
CA SER A 245 7.50 -16.01 10.94
C SER A 245 9.02 -15.97 11.08
N LYS A 246 9.71 -17.08 10.80
CA LYS A 246 11.19 -17.16 10.81
C LYS A 246 11.84 -16.42 9.64
N LEU A 247 11.09 -16.07 8.60
CA LEU A 247 11.58 -15.31 7.45
C LEU A 247 11.53 -13.79 7.69
N ARG A 248 10.81 -13.35 8.73
CA ARG A 248 10.59 -11.93 9.01
C ARG A 248 11.89 -11.15 9.21
N GLY A 249 12.85 -11.70 9.95
CA GLY A 249 14.16 -11.08 10.16
C GLY A 249 15.05 -11.02 8.90
N ARG A 250 14.62 -11.64 7.79
CA ARG A 250 15.30 -11.58 6.49
C ARG A 250 14.58 -10.67 5.50
N ASP A 251 13.47 -10.05 5.89
CA ASP A 251 12.74 -9.15 5.02
C ASP A 251 13.49 -7.82 4.87
N GLN A 252 13.88 -7.48 3.64
CA GLN A 252 14.63 -6.26 3.36
C GLN A 252 13.86 -4.98 3.74
N LEU A 253 12.53 -4.95 3.60
CA LEU A 253 11.78 -3.74 3.97
C LEU A 253 11.87 -3.49 5.47
N LEU A 254 11.65 -4.54 6.27
CA LEU A 254 11.71 -4.44 7.73
C LEU A 254 13.11 -4.05 8.21
N GLN A 255 14.16 -4.63 7.62
CA GLN A 255 15.55 -4.29 7.93
C GLN A 255 15.89 -2.83 7.56
N GLU A 256 15.49 -2.37 6.38
CA GLU A 256 15.76 -0.99 5.96
C GLU A 256 14.94 0.03 6.77
N ALA A 257 13.73 -0.34 7.21
CA ALA A 257 12.94 0.49 8.12
C ALA A 257 13.55 0.58 9.52
N GLU A 258 14.08 -0.54 10.06
CA GLU A 258 14.80 -0.57 11.34
C GLU A 258 16.08 0.30 11.31
N LYS A 259 16.73 0.40 10.15
CA LYS A 259 17.84 1.33 9.90
C LYS A 259 17.41 2.78 9.69
N GLY A 260 16.11 3.10 9.77
CA GLY A 260 15.57 4.43 9.51
C GLY A 260 15.61 4.88 8.05
N GLN A 261 15.95 4.00 7.09
CA GLN A 261 16.12 4.36 5.68
C GLN A 261 14.79 4.61 4.97
N VAL A 262 13.73 3.92 5.41
CA VAL A 262 12.40 3.96 4.80
C VAL A 262 11.32 3.86 5.86
N PHE A 263 10.15 4.43 5.60
CA PHE A 263 8.95 4.27 6.43
C PHE A 263 9.13 4.56 7.94
N SER A 264 9.98 5.52 8.31
CA SER A 264 10.09 6.00 9.70
C SER A 264 8.73 6.51 10.20
N GLY A 265 8.33 6.05 11.39
CA GLY A 265 7.06 6.42 12.04
C GLY A 265 5.81 5.75 11.45
N TYR A 266 5.97 4.78 10.55
CA TYR A 266 4.84 4.04 10.00
C TYR A 266 4.56 2.72 10.75
N CYS A 267 3.35 2.20 10.61
CA CYS A 267 2.93 0.92 11.17
C CYS A 267 2.39 -0.05 10.12
N GLU A 268 2.61 -1.36 10.28
CA GLU A 268 2.09 -2.42 9.41
C GLU A 268 1.28 -3.44 10.23
N GLY A 269 0.17 -3.94 9.68
CA GLY A 269 -0.61 -5.00 10.32
C GLY A 269 0.16 -6.33 10.40
N THR A 270 -0.09 -7.13 11.44
CA THR A 270 0.51 -8.46 11.55
C THR A 270 0.25 -9.32 10.31
N LEU A 271 1.32 -9.71 9.63
CA LEU A 271 1.27 -10.58 8.45
C LEU A 271 0.93 -12.02 8.84
N SER A 272 -0.35 -12.38 8.75
CA SER A 272 -0.82 -13.77 8.96
C SER A 272 -1.02 -14.55 7.66
N PHE A 273 -0.60 -13.99 6.52
CA PHE A 273 -0.74 -14.60 5.20
C PHE A 273 0.61 -15.09 4.64
N LYS A 274 0.56 -16.04 3.71
CA LYS A 274 1.76 -16.57 3.04
C LYS A 274 2.38 -15.50 2.11
N PRO A 275 3.70 -15.54 1.85
CA PRO A 275 4.32 -14.69 0.83
C PRO A 275 3.56 -14.76 -0.49
N THR A 276 3.41 -13.61 -1.11
CA THR A 276 2.44 -13.33 -2.17
C THR A 276 3.09 -13.33 -3.57
N TYR A 277 4.41 -13.58 -3.63
CA TYR A 277 5.17 -13.79 -4.87
C TYR A 277 6.33 -14.79 -4.66
N LYS A 278 6.72 -15.60 -5.66
CA LYS A 278 6.15 -15.80 -7.01
C LYS A 278 5.41 -17.14 -7.11
N TYR A 279 4.19 -17.12 -7.66
CA TYR A 279 3.40 -18.31 -7.96
C TYR A 279 3.46 -18.66 -9.45
N ASP A 280 3.30 -19.95 -9.77
CA ASP A 280 3.03 -20.38 -11.14
C ASP A 280 1.70 -19.78 -11.63
N VAL A 281 1.68 -19.29 -12.87
CA VAL A 281 0.48 -18.69 -13.44
C VAL A 281 -0.57 -19.79 -13.60
N GLY A 282 -1.68 -19.71 -12.86
CA GLY A 282 -2.69 -20.76 -12.88
C GLY A 282 -2.82 -21.55 -11.58
N GLY A 283 -1.86 -21.42 -10.65
CA GLY A 283 -1.80 -22.29 -9.48
C GLY A 283 -1.50 -21.57 -8.18
N SER A 284 -1.64 -22.33 -7.09
CA SER A 284 -1.22 -21.96 -5.73
C SER A 284 0.19 -22.47 -5.38
N VAL A 285 0.88 -23.06 -6.36
CA VAL A 285 2.25 -23.57 -6.23
C VAL A 285 3.24 -22.43 -6.48
N TYR A 286 4.25 -22.30 -5.63
CA TYR A 286 5.34 -21.35 -5.84
C TYR A 286 6.15 -21.75 -7.09
N ASP A 287 6.51 -20.76 -7.92
CA ASP A 287 7.09 -20.92 -9.27
C ASP A 287 8.15 -22.03 -9.37
N THR A 288 7.93 -23.09 -10.11
CA THR A 288 8.87 -24.24 -10.14
C THR A 288 10.15 -24.01 -10.95
N SER A 289 10.32 -22.86 -11.61
CA SER A 289 11.53 -22.54 -12.39
C SER A 289 12.78 -22.27 -11.53
N TYR A 290 13.98 -22.47 -12.09
CA TYR A 290 15.28 -22.27 -11.42
C TYR A 290 15.50 -20.86 -10.81
N LYS A 291 14.67 -19.86 -11.14
CA LYS A 291 14.77 -18.49 -10.63
C LYS A 291 13.58 -18.15 -9.74
N VAL A 292 13.55 -18.77 -8.58
CA VAL A 292 12.55 -18.49 -7.56
C VAL A 292 13.02 -17.32 -6.71
N TYR A 293 12.27 -16.22 -6.77
CA TYR A 293 12.37 -15.16 -5.78
C TYR A 293 11.13 -15.25 -4.89
N ILE A 294 11.32 -15.49 -3.60
CA ILE A 294 10.26 -15.29 -2.64
C ILE A 294 10.28 -13.81 -2.28
N SER A 295 9.32 -13.06 -2.83
CA SER A 295 8.98 -11.76 -2.27
C SER A 295 7.80 -12.00 -1.33
N LEU A 296 7.95 -11.59 -0.09
CA LEU A 296 6.80 -11.09 0.62
C LEU A 296 6.37 -9.83 -0.15
N ILE A 297 5.45 -9.91 -1.13
CA ILE A 297 4.68 -8.69 -1.47
C ILE A 297 3.79 -8.49 -0.25
N GLN A 298 4.35 -7.85 0.76
CA GLN A 298 3.59 -7.24 1.81
C GLN A 298 2.59 -6.33 1.11
N LEU A 299 1.30 -6.57 1.35
CA LEU A 299 0.34 -5.48 1.30
C LEU A 299 0.73 -4.55 2.44
N ASN A 300 1.70 -3.70 2.13
CA ASN A 300 2.06 -2.60 2.99
C ASN A 300 0.84 -1.70 2.98
N ILE A 301 0.17 -1.60 4.12
CA ILE A 301 -0.72 -0.49 4.44
C ILE A 301 -0.02 0.17 5.60
N THR A 302 0.93 1.02 5.27
CA THR A 302 1.70 1.73 6.27
C THR A 302 0.97 3.03 6.59
N CYS A 303 0.43 3.16 7.82
CA CYS A 303 -0.20 4.39 8.33
C CYS A 303 0.78 5.17 9.22
N ARG A 304 0.84 6.50 9.06
CA ARG A 304 1.48 7.45 9.98
C ARG A 304 0.44 8.02 10.94
#